data_AF-A0A1H2UGF8-F1
#
_entry.id   AF-A0A1H2UGF8-F1
#
_cell.length_a   1.000
_cell.length_b   1.000
_cell.length_c   1.000
_cell.angle_alpha   90.00
_cell.angle_beta   90.00
_cell.angle_gamma   90.00
#
_symmetry.space_group_name_H-M   'P 1'
#
loop_
_entity.id
_entity.type
_entity.pdbx_description
1 polymer ?
#
loop_
_entity_poly.entity_id
_entity_poly.type
_entity_poly.pdbx_seq_one_letter_code
_entity_poly.pdbx_strand_id
1 'polypeptide(L)'
;MIPFQLHDMETAPHSSRAIMADMQRHGGDLPNLLRTLAESPVALDAYRQLATLLGGSSLTPIEQQVVYVTAAHTNQCHYCTSPNPMLGDDAQADEVTSAIRRGQRLVDVRLQTLRRFTAAMTEHRGWVPEADVESFLRAGFTRENLLEVITGIALVTLSSYANHVTATPLDHLAA
;
A
#
# COMPACT_ATOMS: atom_id res chain seq x y z
N MET A 1 -3.28 15.48 -18.93
CA MET A 1 -3.03 15.23 -17.49
C MET A 1 -2.80 16.57 -16.82
N ILE A 2 -3.30 16.74 -15.59
CA ILE A 2 -3.08 17.97 -14.82
C ILE A 2 -1.68 17.85 -14.17
N PRO A 3 -0.77 18.82 -14.36
CA PRO A 3 0.56 18.74 -13.79
C PRO A 3 0.48 18.94 -12.27
N PHE A 4 1.01 17.97 -11.51
CA PHE A 4 1.23 18.10 -10.07
C PHE A 4 2.72 18.32 -9.79
N GLN A 5 3.03 19.20 -8.83
CA GLN A 5 4.40 19.46 -8.44
C GLN A 5 4.90 18.35 -7.51
N LEU A 6 6.13 17.87 -7.76
CA LEU A 6 6.84 17.04 -6.79
C LEU A 6 7.49 17.95 -5.76
N HIS A 7 6.78 18.19 -4.65
CA HIS A 7 7.28 19.12 -3.65
C HIS A 7 8.56 18.62 -2.98
N ASP A 8 9.39 19.57 -2.59
CA ASP A 8 10.51 19.45 -1.66
C ASP A 8 10.26 20.35 -0.45
N MET A 9 11.26 20.49 0.42
CA MET A 9 11.14 21.31 1.63
C MET A 9 10.96 22.82 1.36
N GLU A 10 11.35 23.30 0.18
CA GLU A 10 11.23 24.71 -0.20
C GLU A 10 9.86 25.02 -0.80
N THR A 11 9.33 24.07 -1.58
CA THR A 11 8.13 24.25 -2.40
C THR A 11 6.87 23.70 -1.76
N ALA A 12 6.96 22.81 -0.77
CA ALA A 12 5.78 22.29 -0.08
C ALA A 12 5.01 23.38 0.67
N PRO A 13 3.68 23.26 0.79
CA PRO A 13 2.88 24.06 1.72
C PRO A 13 3.44 24.00 3.15
N HIS A 14 3.38 25.11 3.88
CA HIS A 14 3.99 25.24 5.22
C HIS A 14 3.58 24.09 6.17
N SER A 15 2.30 23.71 6.18
CA SER A 15 1.77 22.61 7.00
C SER A 15 2.29 21.22 6.60
N SER A 16 2.64 21.01 5.32
CA SER A 16 3.17 19.74 4.82
C SER A 16 4.66 19.56 5.13
N ARG A 17 5.42 20.66 5.22
CA ARG A 17 6.87 20.64 5.50
C ARG A 17 7.21 19.91 6.80
N ALA A 18 6.45 20.15 7.87
CA ALA A 18 6.70 19.49 9.15
C ALA A 18 6.52 17.97 9.06
N ILE A 19 5.52 17.52 8.30
CA ILE A 19 5.24 16.09 8.07
C ILE A 19 6.34 15.48 7.20
N MET A 20 6.71 16.15 6.11
CA MET A 20 7.81 15.73 5.22
C MET A 20 9.14 15.59 5.98
N ALA A 21 9.49 16.57 6.82
CA ALA A 21 10.71 16.54 7.63
C ALA A 21 10.71 15.40 8.66
N ASP A 22 9.55 15.05 9.21
CA ASP A 22 9.43 13.90 10.10
C ASP A 22 9.65 12.57 9.36
N MET A 23 9.07 12.43 8.16
CA MET A 23 9.24 11.25 7.32
C MET A 23 10.69 11.09 6.81
N GLN A 24 11.36 12.19 6.43
CA GLN A 24 12.77 12.15 6.02
C GLN A 24 13.69 11.67 7.15
N ARG A 25 13.45 12.09 8.39
CA ARG A 25 14.28 11.70 9.54
C ARG A 25 14.25 10.19 9.83
N HIS A 26 13.15 9.51 9.49
CA HIS A 26 12.96 8.10 9.81
C HIS A 26 13.10 7.17 8.59
N GLY A 27 13.06 7.70 7.37
CA GLY A 27 13.01 6.91 6.13
C GLY A 27 13.97 7.34 5.01
N GLY A 28 14.78 8.38 5.19
CA GLY A 28 15.69 8.87 4.15
C GLY A 28 15.00 9.73 3.10
N ASP A 29 15.25 9.46 1.82
CA ASP A 29 14.64 10.22 0.72
C ASP A 29 13.14 9.96 0.63
N LEU A 30 12.36 11.02 0.37
CA LEU A 30 10.91 10.91 0.25
C LEU A 30 10.53 10.35 -1.12
N PRO A 31 9.77 9.24 -1.18
CA PRO A 31 9.19 8.78 -2.43
C PRO A 31 8.33 9.86 -3.09
N ASN A 32 8.30 9.87 -4.42
CA ASN A 32 7.56 10.81 -5.26
C ASN A 32 6.06 10.83 -4.91
N LEU A 33 5.48 9.71 -4.46
CA LEU A 33 4.12 9.71 -3.91
C LEU A 33 3.97 10.67 -2.73
N LEU A 34 4.87 10.65 -1.76
CA LEU A 34 4.81 11.56 -0.60
C LEU A 34 5.02 13.00 -1.01
N ARG A 35 5.95 13.24 -1.92
CA ARG A 35 6.21 14.57 -2.50
C ARG A 35 5.00 15.12 -3.25
N THR A 36 4.23 14.25 -3.89
CA THR A 36 2.98 14.61 -4.57
C THR A 36 1.86 14.86 -3.55
N LEU A 37 1.69 13.97 -2.56
CA LEU A 37 0.69 14.12 -1.51
C LEU A 37 0.91 15.38 -0.67
N ALA A 38 2.15 15.89 -0.59
CA ALA A 38 2.48 17.12 0.13
C ALA A 38 1.72 18.37 -0.35
N GLU A 39 1.16 18.36 -1.57
CA GLU A 39 0.21 19.38 -2.03
C GLU A 39 -0.99 19.50 -1.06
N SER A 40 -1.39 18.39 -0.43
CA SER A 40 -2.44 18.34 0.60
C SER A 40 -1.89 17.79 1.93
N PRO A 41 -1.71 18.63 2.97
CA PRO A 41 -1.25 18.17 4.28
C PRO A 41 -2.17 17.10 4.88
N VAL A 42 -3.48 17.17 4.57
CA VAL A 42 -4.47 16.17 5.02
C VAL A 42 -4.21 14.82 4.36
N ALA A 43 -3.99 14.78 3.05
CA ALA A 43 -3.75 13.52 2.34
C ALA A 43 -2.40 12.91 2.74
N LEU A 44 -1.36 13.73 2.86
CA LEU A 44 -0.03 13.29 3.30
C LEU A 44 -0.08 12.70 4.71
N ASP A 45 -0.71 13.39 5.66
CA ASP A 45 -0.77 12.91 7.05
C ASP A 45 -1.66 11.66 7.18
N ALA A 46 -2.79 11.61 6.46
CA ALA A 46 -3.65 10.43 6.44
C ALA A 46 -2.91 9.19 5.92
N TYR A 47 -2.14 9.33 4.82
CA TYR A 47 -1.33 8.24 4.28
C TYR A 47 -0.30 7.76 5.31
N ARG A 48 0.44 8.70 5.92
CA ARG A 48 1.46 8.39 6.93
C ARG A 48 0.86 7.66 8.13
N GLN A 49 -0.22 8.19 8.70
CA GLN A 49 -0.87 7.61 9.88
C GLN A 49 -1.44 6.22 9.58
N LEU A 50 -2.10 6.03 8.44
CA LEU A 50 -2.61 4.71 8.04
C LEU A 50 -1.46 3.70 7.85
N ALA A 51 -0.35 4.11 7.24
CA ALA A 51 0.81 3.24 7.08
C ALA A 51 1.42 2.84 8.44
N THR A 52 1.55 3.79 9.37
CA THR A 52 2.02 3.50 10.75
C THR A 52 1.08 2.55 11.49
N LEU A 53 -0.23 2.79 11.43
CA LEU A 53 -1.23 1.95 12.09
C LEU A 53 -1.24 0.53 11.50
N LEU A 54 -1.15 0.40 10.17
CA LEU A 54 -1.07 -0.89 9.52
C LEU A 54 0.21 -1.65 9.87
N GLY A 55 1.34 -0.96 10.00
CA GLY A 55 2.60 -1.56 10.45
C GLY A 55 2.54 -2.14 11.86
N GLY A 56 1.69 -1.57 12.73
CA GLY A 56 1.42 -2.06 14.09
C GLY A 56 0.24 -3.02 14.20
N SER A 57 -0.32 -3.48 13.09
CA SER A 57 -1.47 -4.40 13.07
C SER A 57 -1.10 -5.82 13.51
N SER A 58 -2.12 -6.66 13.71
CA SER A 58 -1.95 -8.08 14.03
C SER A 58 -1.61 -8.96 12.81
N LEU A 59 -1.59 -8.39 11.60
CA LEU A 59 -1.02 -9.03 10.42
C LEU A 59 0.50 -9.06 10.52
N THR A 60 1.12 -10.17 10.15
CA THR A 60 2.58 -10.26 10.02
C THR A 60 3.09 -9.35 8.90
N PRO A 61 4.38 -8.96 8.90
CA PRO A 61 4.94 -8.11 7.85
C PRO A 61 4.68 -8.64 6.44
N ILE A 62 4.84 -9.94 6.21
CA ILE A 62 4.56 -10.56 4.91
C ILE A 62 3.07 -10.49 4.53
N GLU A 63 2.16 -10.64 5.48
CA GLU A 63 0.73 -10.52 5.24
C GLU A 63 0.34 -9.07 4.91
N GLN A 64 0.94 -8.09 5.58
CA GLN A 64 0.78 -6.66 5.25
C GLN A 64 1.22 -6.39 3.79
N GLN A 65 2.35 -6.97 3.36
CA GLN A 65 2.83 -6.88 1.98
C GLN A 65 1.86 -7.53 0.98
N VAL A 66 1.33 -8.71 1.30
CA VAL A 66 0.33 -9.38 0.46
C VAL A 66 -0.90 -8.51 0.30
N VAL A 67 -1.41 -7.88 1.36
CA VAL A 67 -2.56 -6.97 1.28
C VAL A 67 -2.21 -5.78 0.37
N TYR A 68 -1.09 -5.11 0.64
CA TYR A 68 -0.69 -3.91 -0.08
C TYR A 68 -0.54 -4.17 -1.59
N VAL A 69 0.29 -5.14 -1.96
CA VAL A 69 0.63 -5.43 -3.36
C VAL A 69 -0.57 -6.01 -4.11
N THR A 70 -1.42 -6.80 -3.45
CA THR A 70 -2.65 -7.32 -4.07
C THR A 70 -3.64 -6.21 -4.37
N ALA A 71 -3.92 -5.33 -3.42
CA ALA A 71 -4.81 -4.19 -3.65
C ALA A 71 -4.24 -3.26 -4.73
N ALA A 72 -2.93 -3.00 -4.71
CA ALA A 72 -2.24 -2.15 -5.69
C ALA A 72 -2.33 -2.74 -7.11
N HIS A 73 -2.11 -4.05 -7.23
CA HIS A 73 -2.26 -4.77 -8.49
C HIS A 73 -3.71 -4.76 -8.99
N THR A 74 -4.67 -4.99 -8.10
CA THR A 74 -6.10 -4.96 -8.43
C THR A 74 -6.55 -3.56 -8.87
N ASN A 75 -6.04 -2.51 -8.24
CA ASN A 75 -6.25 -1.12 -8.63
C ASN A 75 -5.47 -0.71 -9.89
N GLN A 76 -4.64 -1.59 -10.47
CA GLN A 76 -3.79 -1.27 -11.62
C GLN A 76 -2.88 -0.04 -11.37
N CYS A 77 -2.42 0.14 -10.13
CA CYS A 77 -1.51 1.25 -9.78
C CYS A 77 -0.07 0.87 -10.09
N HIS A 78 0.45 1.34 -11.23
CA HIS A 78 1.84 1.06 -11.65
C HIS A 78 2.88 1.45 -10.58
N TYR A 79 2.81 2.69 -10.06
CA TYR A 79 3.71 3.18 -9.01
C TYR A 79 3.65 2.32 -7.74
N CYS A 80 2.45 1.98 -7.28
CA CYS A 80 2.25 1.22 -6.05
C CYS A 80 2.72 -0.24 -6.18
N THR A 81 2.70 -0.79 -7.39
CA THR A 81 3.20 -2.14 -7.66
C THR A 81 4.70 -2.20 -7.95
N SER A 82 5.37 -1.07 -8.18
CA SER A 82 6.81 -1.06 -8.37
C SER A 82 7.52 -1.54 -7.10
N PRO A 83 8.66 -2.25 -7.23
CA PRO A 83 9.48 -2.59 -6.06
C PRO A 83 9.75 -1.34 -5.23
N ASN A 84 9.33 -1.36 -3.97
CA ASN A 84 9.47 -0.22 -3.07
C ASN A 84 10.43 -0.61 -1.93
N PRO A 85 11.61 0.04 -1.83
CA PRO A 85 12.60 -0.29 -0.81
C PRO A 85 12.09 -0.05 0.62
N MET A 86 11.00 0.71 0.82
CA MET A 86 10.38 0.91 2.14
C MET A 86 9.78 -0.36 2.75
N LEU A 87 9.64 -1.43 1.97
CA LEU A 87 9.03 -2.69 2.39
C LEU A 87 10.05 -3.66 3.02
N GLY A 88 11.34 -3.31 2.99
CA GLY A 88 12.46 -4.09 3.52
C GLY A 88 12.93 -5.20 2.58
N ASP A 89 14.19 -5.60 2.73
CA ASP A 89 14.78 -6.73 1.99
C ASP A 89 14.45 -8.04 2.72
N ASP A 90 13.45 -8.76 2.22
CA ASP A 90 13.14 -10.13 2.66
C ASP A 90 12.89 -11.00 1.42
N ALA A 91 13.70 -12.04 1.24
CA ALA A 91 13.66 -12.87 0.04
C ALA A 91 12.30 -13.57 -0.16
N GLN A 92 11.61 -13.92 0.93
CA GLN A 92 10.28 -14.52 0.86
C GLN A 92 9.25 -13.47 0.42
N ALA A 93 9.34 -12.25 0.96
CA ALA A 93 8.50 -11.12 0.53
C ALA A 93 8.72 -10.77 -0.94
N ASP A 94 9.96 -10.79 -1.41
CA ASP A 94 10.27 -10.56 -2.82
C ASP A 94 9.62 -11.60 -3.73
N GLU A 95 9.75 -12.89 -3.41
CA GLU A 95 9.14 -13.96 -4.18
C GLU A 95 7.61 -13.82 -4.23
N VAL A 96 6.99 -13.63 -3.06
CA VAL A 96 5.53 -13.50 -2.91
C VAL A 96 5.01 -12.28 -3.67
N THR A 97 5.60 -11.11 -3.47
CA THR A 97 5.15 -9.88 -4.14
C THR A 97 5.38 -9.95 -5.64
N SER A 98 6.46 -10.58 -6.09
CA SER A 98 6.77 -10.82 -7.50
C SER A 98 5.75 -11.75 -8.16
N ALA A 99 5.33 -12.81 -7.46
CA ALA A 99 4.26 -13.69 -7.93
C ALA A 99 2.92 -12.93 -8.05
N ILE A 100 2.55 -12.10 -7.06
CA ILE A 100 1.33 -11.27 -7.10
C ILE A 100 1.36 -10.33 -8.31
N ARG A 101 2.48 -9.62 -8.54
CA ARG A 101 2.65 -8.70 -9.68
C ARG A 101 2.46 -9.38 -11.04
N ARG A 102 2.85 -10.66 -11.15
CA ARG A 102 2.66 -11.49 -12.35
C ARG A 102 1.29 -12.17 -12.42
N GLY A 103 0.40 -11.95 -11.45
CA GLY A 103 -0.88 -12.65 -11.36
C GLY A 103 -0.76 -14.13 -10.96
N GLN A 104 0.42 -14.62 -10.60
CA GLN A 104 0.69 -16.04 -10.31
C GLN A 104 0.20 -16.44 -8.93
N ARG A 105 -0.32 -17.66 -8.78
CA ARG A 105 -0.74 -18.23 -7.49
C ARG A 105 0.43 -18.33 -6.50
N LEU A 106 0.18 -18.00 -5.23
CA LEU A 106 1.13 -18.20 -4.14
C LEU A 106 1.15 -19.66 -3.68
N VAL A 107 2.33 -20.17 -3.35
CA VAL A 107 2.54 -21.54 -2.86
C VAL A 107 1.98 -21.70 -1.45
N ASP A 108 2.22 -20.72 -0.57
CA ASP A 108 1.66 -20.69 0.77
C ASP A 108 0.12 -20.53 0.73
N VAL A 109 -0.59 -21.50 1.31
CA VAL A 109 -2.06 -21.56 1.28
C VAL A 109 -2.70 -20.43 2.08
N ARG A 110 -2.09 -20.02 3.19
CA ARG A 110 -2.60 -18.94 4.04
C ARG A 110 -2.43 -17.60 3.33
N LEU A 111 -1.25 -17.31 2.77
CA LEU A 111 -1.00 -16.11 1.98
C LEU A 111 -1.84 -16.07 0.70
N GLN A 112 -2.04 -17.21 0.03
CA GLN A 112 -2.93 -17.29 -1.13
C GLN A 112 -4.39 -17.00 -0.75
N THR A 113 -4.84 -17.41 0.44
CA THR A 113 -6.19 -17.11 0.95
C THR A 113 -6.33 -15.62 1.21
N LEU A 114 -5.35 -15.00 1.88
CA LEU A 114 -5.29 -13.56 2.12
C LEU A 114 -5.31 -12.78 0.80
N ARG A 115 -4.48 -13.16 -0.17
CA ARG A 115 -4.46 -12.55 -1.50
C ARG A 115 -5.83 -12.62 -2.17
N ARG A 116 -6.46 -13.80 -2.23
CA ARG A 116 -7.78 -13.94 -2.87
C ARG A 116 -8.83 -13.07 -2.21
N PHE A 117 -8.86 -13.07 -0.88
CA PHE A 117 -9.79 -12.27 -0.10
C PHE A 117 -9.58 -10.77 -0.35
N THR A 118 -8.34 -10.27 -0.28
CA THR A 118 -8.00 -8.87 -0.57
C THR A 118 -8.37 -8.46 -2.00
N ALA A 119 -8.07 -9.30 -2.99
CA ALA A 119 -8.44 -9.04 -4.38
C ALA A 119 -9.97 -8.94 -4.54
N ALA A 120 -10.72 -9.90 -3.99
CA ALA A 120 -12.19 -9.90 -4.05
C ALA A 120 -12.80 -8.68 -3.36
N MET A 121 -12.28 -8.29 -2.18
CA MET A 121 -12.70 -7.08 -1.46
C MET A 121 -12.42 -5.81 -2.28
N THR A 122 -11.26 -5.73 -2.93
CA THR A 122 -10.87 -4.55 -3.71
C THR A 122 -11.71 -4.45 -4.99
N GLU A 123 -11.84 -5.54 -5.75
CA GLU A 123 -12.58 -5.60 -7.02
C GLU A 123 -14.07 -5.34 -6.82
N HIS A 124 -14.68 -5.96 -5.80
CA HIS A 124 -16.10 -5.84 -5.51
C HIS A 124 -16.43 -4.74 -4.50
N ARG A 125 -15.48 -3.85 -4.18
CA ARG A 125 -15.70 -2.70 -3.27
C ARG A 125 -16.27 -3.11 -1.90
N GLY A 126 -15.78 -4.22 -1.35
CA GLY A 126 -16.19 -4.78 -0.07
C GLY A 126 -17.41 -5.72 -0.11
N TRP A 127 -18.10 -5.83 -1.24
CA TRP A 127 -19.25 -6.72 -1.41
C TRP A 127 -18.79 -8.15 -1.72
N VAL A 128 -18.30 -8.86 -0.70
CA VAL A 128 -17.89 -10.27 -0.82
C VAL A 128 -18.94 -11.23 -0.26
N PRO A 129 -19.12 -12.42 -0.86
CA PRO A 129 -20.01 -13.45 -0.31
C PRO A 129 -19.57 -13.92 1.08
N GLU A 130 -20.52 -14.36 1.91
CA GLU A 130 -20.25 -14.93 3.24
C GLU A 130 -19.26 -16.11 3.18
N ALA A 131 -19.35 -16.94 2.13
CA ALA A 131 -18.44 -18.05 1.91
C ALA A 131 -16.95 -17.63 1.80
N ASP A 132 -16.66 -16.43 1.27
CA ASP A 132 -15.29 -15.92 1.20
C ASP A 132 -14.81 -15.47 2.58
N VAL A 133 -15.67 -14.86 3.39
CA VAL A 133 -15.40 -14.52 4.79
C VAL A 133 -15.14 -15.78 5.61
N GLU A 134 -15.98 -16.80 5.47
CA GLU A 134 -15.78 -18.10 6.13
C GLU A 134 -14.49 -18.79 5.70
N SER A 135 -14.14 -18.73 4.41
CA SER A 135 -12.87 -19.27 3.91
C SER A 135 -11.67 -18.54 4.51
N PHE A 136 -11.75 -17.21 4.65
CA PHE A 136 -10.73 -16.40 5.28
C PHE A 136 -10.54 -16.79 6.76
N LEU A 137 -11.63 -16.91 7.51
CA LEU A 137 -11.58 -17.30 8.93
C LEU A 137 -11.07 -18.74 9.11
N ARG A 138 -11.47 -19.68 8.24
CA ARG A 138 -10.98 -21.08 8.28
C ARG A 138 -9.49 -21.23 7.97
N ALA A 139 -8.88 -20.27 7.27
CA ALA A 139 -7.43 -20.22 7.07
C ALA A 139 -6.68 -19.70 8.31
N GLY A 140 -7.38 -19.49 9.42
CA GLY A 140 -6.83 -19.06 10.71
C GLY A 140 -6.67 -17.54 10.82
N PHE A 141 -7.30 -16.75 9.96
CA PHE A 141 -7.40 -15.31 10.17
C PHE A 141 -8.54 -14.98 11.13
N THR A 142 -8.43 -13.85 11.81
CA THR A 142 -9.45 -13.38 12.76
C THR A 142 -10.35 -12.32 12.12
N ARG A 143 -11.44 -11.97 12.83
CA ARG A 143 -12.27 -10.81 12.46
C ARG A 143 -11.50 -9.49 12.57
N GLU A 144 -10.51 -9.42 13.47
CA GLU A 144 -9.59 -8.28 13.56
C GLU A 144 -8.74 -8.19 12.28
N ASN A 145 -8.13 -9.29 11.83
CA ASN A 145 -7.38 -9.30 10.57
C ASN A 145 -8.23 -8.87 9.37
N LEU A 146 -9.52 -9.24 9.35
CA LEU A 146 -10.43 -8.80 8.29
C LEU A 146 -10.55 -7.28 8.24
N LEU A 147 -10.71 -6.62 9.39
CA LEU A 147 -10.78 -5.16 9.47
C LEU A 147 -9.43 -4.52 9.12
N GLU A 148 -8.31 -5.15 9.47
CA GLU A 148 -6.97 -4.70 9.09
C GLU A 148 -6.72 -4.80 7.58
N VAL A 149 -7.27 -5.85 6.91
CA VAL A 149 -7.28 -5.93 5.44
C VAL A 149 -8.03 -4.74 4.84
N ILE A 150 -9.18 -4.37 5.40
CA ILE A 150 -9.94 -3.18 4.93
C ILE A 150 -9.12 -1.90 5.12
N THR A 151 -8.43 -1.75 6.26
CA THR A 151 -7.52 -0.62 6.51
C THR A 151 -6.38 -0.57 5.49
N GLY A 152 -5.78 -1.71 5.17
CA GLY A 152 -4.76 -1.80 4.11
C GLY A 152 -5.30 -1.46 2.73
N ILE A 153 -6.51 -1.89 2.40
CA ILE A 153 -7.19 -1.50 1.14
C ILE A 153 -7.45 0.01 1.12
N ALA A 154 -7.83 0.62 2.24
CA ALA A 154 -8.03 2.07 2.31
C ALA A 154 -6.73 2.85 2.07
N LEU A 155 -5.63 2.44 2.72
CA LEU A 155 -4.29 3.00 2.49
C LEU A 155 -3.90 2.94 1.01
N VAL A 156 -4.05 1.77 0.39
CA VAL A 156 -3.69 1.54 -1.01
C VAL A 156 -4.63 2.24 -1.97
N THR A 157 -5.91 2.37 -1.64
CA THR A 157 -6.87 3.11 -2.46
C THR A 157 -6.51 4.60 -2.50
N LEU A 158 -6.15 5.19 -1.35
CA LEU A 158 -5.68 6.56 -1.28
C LEU A 158 -4.46 6.78 -2.17
N SER A 159 -3.42 5.94 -2.04
CA SER A 159 -2.20 6.08 -2.85
C SER A 159 -2.41 5.76 -4.33
N SER A 160 -3.20 4.73 -4.65
CA SER A 160 -3.50 4.35 -6.03
C SER A 160 -4.22 5.47 -6.76
N TYR A 161 -5.29 6.01 -6.17
CA TYR A 161 -6.09 7.04 -6.81
C TYR A 161 -5.32 8.35 -6.93
N ALA A 162 -4.51 8.70 -5.92
CA ALA A 162 -3.59 9.82 -6.05
C ALA A 162 -2.66 9.61 -7.25
N ASN A 163 -1.92 8.49 -7.29
CA ASN A 163 -0.97 8.20 -8.38
C ASN A 163 -1.62 8.16 -9.77
N HIS A 164 -2.85 7.67 -9.89
CA HIS A 164 -3.58 7.67 -11.17
C HIS A 164 -3.87 9.08 -11.67
N VAL A 165 -4.34 9.96 -10.79
CA VAL A 165 -4.74 11.33 -11.16
C VAL A 165 -3.53 12.23 -11.37
N THR A 166 -2.49 12.04 -10.58
CA THR A 166 -1.27 12.87 -10.60
C THR A 166 -0.21 12.35 -11.56
N ALA A 167 -0.37 11.13 -12.08
CA ALA A 167 0.60 10.44 -12.92
C ALA A 167 2.02 10.44 -12.31
N THR A 168 2.09 10.13 -11.01
CA THR A 168 3.33 10.17 -10.23
C THR A 168 4.44 9.36 -10.93
N PRO A 169 5.58 9.98 -11.27
CA PRO A 169 6.70 9.28 -11.86
C PRO A 169 7.31 8.32 -10.84
N LEU A 170 7.81 7.17 -11.31
CA LEU A 170 8.56 6.26 -10.46
C LEU A 170 9.75 6.96 -9.81
N ASP A 171 10.07 6.53 -8.60
CA ASP A 171 11.28 6.97 -7.93
C ASP A 171 12.50 6.58 -8.76
N HIS A 172 13.49 7.47 -8.80
CA HIS A 172 14.79 7.12 -9.33
C HIS A 172 15.45 6.21 -8.29
N LEU A 173 15.39 4.89 -8.50
CA LEU A 173 16.24 3.97 -7.75
C LEU A 173 17.68 4.38 -8.06
N ALA A 174 18.45 4.73 -7.02
CA ALA A 174 19.88 4.91 -7.17
C ALA A 174 20.44 3.60 -7.78
N ALA A 175 21.04 3.73 -8.96
CA ALA A 175 21.71 2.62 -9.64
C ALA A 175 22.94 2.17 -8.86
#